data_AF-A0A399ZNX6-F1
#
_entry.id   AF-A0A399ZNX6-F1
#
_cell.length_a   1.000
_cell.length_b   1.000
_cell.length_c   1.000
_cell.angle_alpha   90.00
_cell.angle_beta   90.00
_cell.angle_gamma   90.00
#
_symmetry.space_group_name_H-M   'P 1'
#
loop_
_entity.id
_entity.type
_entity.pdbx_description
1 polymer ?
#
loop_
_entity_poly.entity_id
_entity_poly.type
_entity_poly.pdbx_seq_one_letter_code
_entity_poly.pdbx_strand_id
1 'polypeptide(L)'
;MPKASTKKTEKPIEELTYEEALAELEGIVETLEGEQGQLEEAIKLFERGQALAARCGVLLEAAQLKVKQVAGDDVSAFEEESE
;
A
#
# COMPACT_ATOMS: atom_id res chain seq x y z
N MET A 1 -0.77 26.37 -10.17
CA MET A 1 -1.23 26.52 -8.77
C MET A 1 -0.59 25.39 -7.98
N PRO A 2 0.25 25.65 -6.98
CA PRO A 2 0.89 24.60 -6.20
C PRO A 2 -0.10 24.10 -5.15
N LYS A 3 -0.49 22.82 -5.20
CA LYS A 3 -1.36 22.25 -4.16
C LYS A 3 -0.51 21.93 -2.94
N ALA A 4 -0.74 22.77 -1.93
CA ALA A 4 -0.54 22.60 -0.49
C ALA A 4 0.29 21.39 -0.02
N SER A 5 1.47 21.73 0.49
CA SER A 5 2.24 20.96 1.46
C SER A 5 1.39 20.65 2.71
N THR A 6 1.18 19.38 3.03
CA THR A 6 0.69 18.94 4.35
C THR A 6 1.71 18.01 4.97
N LYS A 7 2.51 18.56 5.89
CA LYS A 7 3.21 17.79 6.94
C LYS A 7 2.16 17.02 7.75
N LYS A 8 1.88 15.76 7.41
CA LYS A 8 1.17 14.83 8.30
C LYS A 8 2.21 14.15 9.16
N THR A 9 2.19 14.43 10.46
CA THR A 9 2.75 13.55 11.48
C THR A 9 2.26 12.13 11.21
N GLU A 10 3.23 11.26 10.92
CA GLU A 10 3.08 9.89 10.43
C GLU A 10 2.20 9.07 11.37
N LYS A 11 0.99 8.73 10.93
CA LYS A 11 0.27 7.62 11.59
C LYS A 11 1.15 6.37 11.48
N PRO A 12 1.21 5.53 12.53
CA PRO A 12 1.84 4.22 12.42
C PRO A 12 1.27 3.46 11.22
N ILE A 13 2.12 2.75 10.48
CA ILE A 13 1.71 2.01 9.27
C ILE A 13 0.60 1.00 9.63
N GLU A 14 0.64 0.48 10.84
CA GLU A 14 -0.31 -0.45 11.43
C GLU A 14 -1.71 0.16 11.66
N GLU A 15 -1.83 1.49 11.61
CA GLU A 15 -3.10 2.22 11.79
C GLU A 15 -3.67 2.74 10.47
N LEU A 16 -2.94 2.60 9.36
CA LEU A 16 -3.38 3.09 8.05
C LEU A 16 -4.51 2.23 7.48
N THR A 17 -5.50 2.90 6.89
CA THR A 17 -6.47 2.27 5.98
C THR A 17 -5.80 1.87 4.66
N TYR A 18 -6.50 1.08 3.84
CA TYR A 18 -5.96 0.64 2.55
C TYR A 18 -5.72 1.84 1.63
N GLU A 19 -6.69 2.75 1.52
CA GLU A 19 -6.56 3.93 0.67
C GLU A 19 -5.46 4.87 1.15
N GLU A 20 -5.29 5.03 2.47
CA GLU A 20 -4.21 5.84 3.03
C GLU A 20 -2.83 5.21 2.76
N ALA A 21 -2.67 3.90 2.97
CA ALA A 21 -1.41 3.21 2.75
C ALA A 21 -1.03 3.19 1.26
N LEU A 22 -2.00 3.00 0.37
CA LEU A 22 -1.79 3.02 -1.07
C LEU A 22 -1.40 4.41 -1.57
N ALA A 23 -2.13 5.46 -1.17
CA ALA A 23 -1.83 6.83 -1.59
C ALA A 23 -0.43 7.28 -1.12
N GLU A 24 -0.01 6.84 0.07
CA GLU A 24 1.33 7.13 0.56
C GLU A 24 2.41 6.36 -0.21
N LEU A 25 2.17 5.09 -0.54
CA LEU A 25 3.07 4.27 -1.34
C LEU A 25 3.26 4.87 -2.75
N GLU A 26 2.18 5.31 -3.40
CA GLU A 26 2.23 5.97 -4.71
C GLU A 26 3.08 7.25 -4.66
N GLY A 27 2.93 8.07 -3.62
CA GLY A 27 3.75 9.27 -3.45
C GLY A 27 5.23 8.96 -3.22
N ILE A 28 5.54 7.87 -2.50
CA ILE A 28 6.92 7.38 -2.34
C ILE A 28 7.51 6.95 -3.68
N VAL A 29 6.75 6.21 -4.49
CA VAL A 29 7.20 5.78 -5.83
C VAL A 29 7.46 6.99 -6.71
N GLU A 30 6.53 7.95 -6.78
CA GLU A 30 6.71 9.19 -7.55
C GLU A 30 7.98 9.96 -7.11
N THR A 31 8.24 9.98 -5.81
CA THR A 31 9.45 10.63 -5.25
C THR A 31 10.73 9.89 -5.61
N LEU A 32 10.73 8.55 -5.58
CA LEU A 32 11.89 7.72 -5.94
C LEU A 32 12.19 7.74 -7.44
N GLU A 33 11.15 7.88 -8.29
CA GLU A 33 11.29 8.03 -9.74
C GLU A 33 11.83 9.41 -10.14
N GLY A 34 11.53 10.45 -9.35
CA GLY A 34 12.20 11.73 -9.46
C GLY A 34 13.65 11.62 -8.96
N GLU A 35 14.64 11.78 -9.84
CA GLU A 35 16.09 11.67 -9.56
C GLU A 35 16.66 12.68 -8.52
N GLN A 36 15.85 13.23 -7.61
CA GLN A 36 16.18 14.35 -6.73
C GLN A 36 16.49 13.98 -5.26
N GLY A 37 16.63 12.69 -4.94
CA GLY A 37 16.91 12.22 -3.57
C GLY A 37 18.40 12.00 -3.28
N GLN A 38 18.83 12.29 -2.04
CA GLN A 38 20.10 11.74 -1.52
C GLN A 38 19.94 10.23 -1.27
N LEU A 39 21.01 9.46 -1.39
CA LEU A 39 20.99 8.00 -1.24
C LEU A 39 20.33 7.55 0.07
N GLU A 40 20.66 8.20 1.18
CA GLU A 40 20.09 7.90 2.51
C GLU A 40 18.57 8.16 2.57
N GLU A 41 18.07 9.16 1.84
CA GLU A 41 16.65 9.46 1.76
C GLU A 41 15.93 8.43 0.89
N ALA A 42 16.51 8.04 -0.23
CA ALA A 42 15.99 6.98 -1.09
C ALA A 42 15.87 5.64 -0.34
N ILE A 43 16.86 5.29 0.50
CA ILE A 43 16.82 4.08 1.33
C ILE A 43 15.64 4.14 2.32
N LYS A 44 15.44 5.27 3.01
CA LYS A 44 14.32 5.43 3.96
C LYS A 44 12.96 5.35 3.27
N LEU A 45 12.82 6.00 2.11
CA LEU A 45 11.60 5.94 1.31
C LEU A 45 11.32 4.50 0.85
N PHE A 46 12.34 3.77 0.43
CA PHE A 46 12.21 2.37 0.03
C PHE A 46 11.79 1.47 1.20
N GLU A 47 12.41 1.59 2.37
CA GLU A 47 12.03 0.83 3.58
C GLU A 47 10.57 1.11 3.98
N ARG A 48 10.17 2.38 3.98
CA ARG A 48 8.78 2.77 4.26
C ARG A 48 7.83 2.22 3.20
N GLY A 49 8.19 2.30 1.93
CA GLY A 49 7.42 1.75 0.81
C GLY A 49 7.18 0.25 0.94
N GLN A 50 8.20 -0.53 1.33
CA GLN A 50 8.05 -1.96 1.58
C GLN A 50 7.07 -2.24 2.74
N ALA A 51 7.15 -1.47 3.83
CA ALA A 51 6.24 -1.64 4.96
C ALA A 51 4.79 -1.28 4.58
N LEU A 52 4.58 -0.25 3.77
CA LEU A 52 3.26 0.11 3.24
C LEU A 52 2.69 -0.97 2.30
N ALA A 53 3.52 -1.52 1.40
CA ALA A 53 3.12 -2.61 0.52
C ALA A 53 2.71 -3.85 1.32
N ALA A 54 3.46 -4.22 2.36
CA ALA A 54 3.11 -5.31 3.27
C ALA A 54 1.77 -5.05 3.98
N ARG A 55 1.54 -3.81 4.45
CA ARG A 55 0.27 -3.42 5.07
C ARG A 55 -0.90 -3.55 4.09
N CYS A 56 -0.75 -3.11 2.85
CA CYS A 56 -1.75 -3.28 1.80
C CYS A 56 -2.09 -4.75 1.58
N GLY A 57 -1.07 -5.62 1.53
CA GLY A 57 -1.26 -7.08 1.43
C GLY A 57 -2.11 -7.65 2.57
N VAL A 58 -1.77 -7.33 3.82
CA VAL A 58 -2.52 -7.77 5.01
C VAL A 58 -3.98 -7.32 4.96
N LEU A 59 -4.24 -6.08 4.54
CA LEU A 59 -5.60 -5.55 4.43
C LEU A 59 -6.41 -6.27 3.33
N LEU A 60 -5.78 -6.57 2.20
CA LEU A 60 -6.40 -7.30 1.10
C LEU A 60 -6.70 -8.75 1.48
N GLU A 61 -5.78 -9.44 2.16
CA GLU A 61 -6.00 -10.79 2.67
C GLU A 61 -7.18 -10.84 3.65
N ALA A 62 -7.24 -9.87 4.59
CA ALA A 62 -8.35 -9.76 5.53
C ALA A 62 -9.69 -9.51 4.81
N ALA A 63 -9.70 -8.66 3.78
CA ALA A 63 -10.87 -8.42 2.96
C ALA A 63 -11.30 -9.67 2.19
N GLN A 64 -10.35 -10.38 1.58
CA GLN A 64 -10.61 -11.62 0.85
C GLN A 64 -11.20 -12.70 1.76
N LEU A 65 -10.63 -12.89 2.96
CA LEU A 65 -11.15 -13.83 3.94
C LEU A 65 -12.59 -13.48 4.34
N LYS A 66 -12.88 -12.20 4.56
CA LYS A 66 -14.23 -11.73 4.88
C LYS A 66 -15.21 -11.99 3.74
N VAL A 67 -14.81 -11.79 2.49
CA VAL A 67 -15.63 -12.10 1.32
C VAL A 67 -15.91 -13.61 1.26
N LYS A 68 -14.88 -14.47 1.41
CA LYS A 68 -15.05 -15.93 1.44
C LYS A 68 -16.02 -16.40 2.52
N GLN A 69 -15.95 -15.80 3.72
CA GLN A 69 -16.86 -16.13 4.83
C GLN A 69 -18.33 -15.75 4.55
N VAL A 70 -18.57 -14.68 3.80
CA VAL A 70 -19.93 -14.19 3.51
C VAL A 70 -20.52 -14.85 2.27
N ALA A 71 -19.72 -15.06 1.23
CA ALA A 71 -20.16 -15.64 -0.03
C ALA A 71 -20.25 -17.17 -0.01
N GLY A 72 -19.57 -17.86 0.91
CA GLY A 72 -19.40 -19.31 0.87
C GLY A 72 -18.37 -19.75 -0.18
N ASP A 73 -18.27 -21.06 -0.45
CA ASP A 73 -17.32 -21.63 -1.43
C ASP A 73 -17.59 -21.19 -2.89
N ASP A 74 -18.69 -20.47 -3.19
CA ASP A 74 -19.02 -20.00 -4.54
C ASP A 74 -17.97 -19.03 -5.14
N VAL A 75 -17.11 -18.42 -4.32
CA VAL A 75 -15.97 -17.59 -4.79
C VAL A 75 -14.70 -18.40 -5.12
N SER A 76 -14.71 -19.74 -4.99
CA SER A 76 -13.58 -20.59 -5.39
C SER A 76 -13.35 -20.64 -6.91
N ALA A 77 -14.28 -20.13 -7.71
CA ALA A 77 -14.20 -20.15 -9.18
C ALA A 77 -13.18 -19.16 -9.79
N PHE A 78 -12.41 -18.42 -8.98
CA PHE A 78 -11.32 -17.55 -9.45
C PHE A 78 -9.93 -18.20 -9.35
N GLU A 79 -9.84 -19.47 -8.91
CA GLU A 79 -8.59 -20.23 -8.92
C GLU A 79 -8.28 -20.67 -10.36
N GLU A 80 -7.35 -19.95 -11.00
CA GLU A 80 -6.48 -20.41 -12.09
C GLU A 80 -7.11 -21.26 -13.20
N GLU A 81 -7.60 -20.59 -14.25
CA GLU A 81 -7.37 -21.11 -15.61
C GLU A 81 -5.95 -20.70 -16.03
N SER A 82 -4.94 -21.30 -15.39
CA SER A 82 -3.55 -21.23 -15.84
C SER A 82 -3.26 -22.50 -16.65
N GLU A 83 -3.52 -22.45 -17.96
CA GLU A 83 -2.79 -23.24 -18.94
C GLU A 83 -1.45 -22.58 -19.29
#